data_AF-A0A8S9XAZ6-F1
#
_entry.id   AF-A0A8S9XAZ6-F1
#
_cell.length_a   1.000
_cell.length_b   1.000
_cell.length_c   1.000
_cell.angle_alpha   90.00
_cell.angle_beta   90.00
_cell.angle_gamma   90.00
#
_symmetry.space_group_name_H-M   'P 1'
#
loop_
_entity.id
_entity.type
_entity.pdbx_description
1 polymer ?
#
loop_
_entity_poly.entity_id
_entity_poly.type
_entity_poly.pdbx_seq_one_letter_code
_entity_poly.pdbx_strand_id
1 'polypeptide(L)'
;MHTGLDSTFGGMEAMITALCDEYPRLLGRNRELFVLVLLMMVYICALPTCTYGGVYLVDFLNVYGPGLAILFVVFVEAAGVCWIYGVDRFSADIELMLGHKPGIFWRLCWAYISPVFLLVIFITSLLNYKEMLPGPYIYPDWSIDVGWLLTASSLACIPAYIIYKFCITKGSFLE
;
A
#
# COMPACT_ATOMS: atom_id res chain seq x y z
N MET A 1 -23.79 -5.58 4.01
CA MET A 1 -23.35 -6.39 2.85
C MET A 1 -22.96 -5.50 1.67
N HIS A 2 -23.77 -4.49 1.31
CA HIS A 2 -23.44 -3.55 0.24
C HIS A 2 -22.06 -2.88 0.41
N THR A 3 -21.78 -2.33 1.61
CA THR A 3 -20.52 -1.63 1.93
C THR A 3 -19.25 -2.46 1.76
N GLY A 4 -19.31 -3.78 2.00
CA GLY A 4 -18.15 -4.66 1.83
C GLY A 4 -17.88 -5.01 0.37
N LEU A 5 -18.95 -5.18 -0.41
CA LEU A 5 -18.87 -5.46 -1.84
C LEU A 5 -18.29 -4.27 -2.61
N ASP A 6 -18.75 -3.05 -2.33
CA ASP A 6 -18.26 -1.83 -3.00
C ASP A 6 -16.75 -1.62 -2.74
N SER A 7 -16.30 -1.82 -1.51
CA SER A 7 -14.88 -1.67 -1.13
C SER A 7 -13.99 -2.71 -1.79
N THR A 8 -14.44 -3.97 -1.82
CA THR A 8 -13.68 -5.07 -2.45
C THR A 8 -13.64 -4.91 -3.96
N PHE A 9 -14.73 -4.44 -4.57
CA PHE A 9 -14.78 -4.11 -6.00
C PHE A 9 -13.77 -3.01 -6.34
N GLY A 10 -13.74 -1.92 -5.56
CA GLY A 10 -12.75 -0.85 -5.74
C GLY A 10 -11.30 -1.33 -5.64
N GLY A 11 -10.99 -2.18 -4.67
CA GLY A 11 -9.64 -2.76 -4.51
C GLY A 11 -9.23 -3.66 -5.68
N MET A 12 -10.14 -4.52 -6.15
CA MET A 12 -9.89 -5.40 -7.30
C MET A 12 -9.75 -4.61 -8.61
N GLU A 13 -10.63 -3.65 -8.86
CA GLU A 13 -10.56 -2.74 -10.02
C GLU A 13 -9.23 -1.98 -10.08
N ALA A 14 -8.77 -1.45 -8.94
CA ALA A 14 -7.49 -0.75 -8.87
C ALA A 14 -6.32 -1.67 -9.25
N MET A 15 -6.32 -2.91 -8.74
CA MET A 15 -5.28 -3.89 -9.08
C MET A 15 -5.35 -4.31 -10.56
N ILE A 16 -6.54 -4.55 -11.11
CA ILE A 16 -6.72 -4.91 -12.52
C ILE A 16 -6.26 -3.76 -13.41
N THR A 17 -6.60 -2.52 -13.06
CA THR A 17 -6.21 -1.32 -13.82
C THR A 17 -4.70 -1.16 -13.81
N ALA A 18 -4.05 -1.24 -12.65
CA ALA A 18 -2.59 -1.17 -12.53
C ALA A 18 -1.88 -2.23 -13.39
N LEU A 19 -2.38 -3.47 -13.40
CA LEU A 19 -1.82 -4.55 -14.22
C LEU A 19 -2.05 -4.34 -15.72
N CYS A 20 -3.20 -3.77 -16.10
CA CYS A 20 -3.50 -3.40 -17.48
C CYS A 20 -2.59 -2.29 -18.00
N ASP A 21 -2.27 -1.31 -17.16
CA ASP A 21 -1.39 -0.18 -17.51
C ASP A 21 0.07 -0.63 -17.66
N GLU A 22 0.54 -1.58 -16.85
CA GLU A 22 1.92 -2.10 -16.94
C GLU A 22 2.12 -3.03 -18.17
N TYR A 23 1.10 -3.80 -18.56
CA TYR A 23 1.19 -4.79 -19.65
C TYR A 23 0.17 -4.58 -20.79
N PRO A 24 0.18 -3.42 -21.49
CA PRO A 24 -0.84 -3.07 -22.47
C PRO A 24 -0.84 -4.01 -23.69
N ARG A 25 0.32 -4.57 -24.06
CA ARG A 25 0.46 -5.45 -25.24
C ARG A 25 0.02 -6.90 -25.01
N LEU A 26 0.13 -7.41 -23.78
CA LEU A 26 -0.25 -8.79 -23.42
C LEU A 26 -1.72 -8.87 -22.99
N LEU A 27 -2.22 -7.87 -22.25
CA LEU A 27 -3.58 -7.90 -21.70
C LEU A 27 -4.66 -7.37 -22.64
N GLY A 28 -4.31 -6.60 -23.68
CA GLY A 28 -5.30 -5.95 -24.56
C GLY A 28 -6.26 -6.91 -25.30
N ARG A 29 -5.85 -8.17 -25.56
CA ARG A 29 -6.65 -9.11 -26.36
C ARG A 29 -7.54 -10.05 -25.54
N ASN A 30 -7.14 -10.38 -24.30
CA ASN A 30 -7.81 -11.41 -23.47
C ASN A 30 -8.07 -10.91 -22.02
N ARG A 31 -8.53 -9.65 -21.86
CA ARG A 31 -8.75 -9.05 -20.53
C ARG A 31 -9.63 -9.91 -19.61
N GLU A 32 -10.74 -10.42 -20.14
CA GLU A 32 -11.69 -11.25 -19.36
C GLU A 32 -11.04 -12.52 -18.80
N LEU A 33 -10.22 -13.19 -19.61
CA LEU A 33 -9.49 -14.40 -19.23
C LEU A 33 -8.47 -14.12 -18.13
N PHE A 34 -7.77 -12.99 -18.21
CA PHE A 34 -6.82 -12.55 -17.18
C PHE A 34 -7.52 -12.28 -15.84
N VAL A 35 -8.64 -11.54 -15.87
CA VAL A 35 -9.43 -11.25 -14.67
C VAL A 35 -9.94 -12.55 -14.03
N LEU A 36 -10.45 -13.49 -14.84
CA LEU A 36 -10.90 -14.79 -14.34
C LEU A 36 -9.77 -15.56 -13.64
N VAL A 37 -8.60 -15.64 -14.26
CA VAL A 37 -7.43 -16.31 -13.65
C VAL A 37 -7.02 -15.64 -12.34
N LEU A 38 -7.01 -14.31 -12.31
CA LEU A 38 -6.69 -13.55 -11.10
C LEU A 38 -7.70 -13.80 -9.98
N LEU A 39 -9.00 -13.78 -10.28
CA LEU A 39 -10.05 -14.08 -9.31
C LEU A 39 -9.96 -15.52 -8.79
N MET A 40 -9.63 -16.48 -9.66
CA MET A 40 -9.39 -17.87 -9.26
C MET A 40 -8.19 -18.00 -8.31
N MET A 41 -7.10 -17.28 -8.57
CA MET A 41 -5.94 -17.26 -7.66
C MET A 41 -6.29 -16.65 -6.31
N VAL A 42 -6.98 -15.51 -6.28
CA VAL A 42 -7.44 -14.87 -5.04
C VAL A 42 -8.38 -15.79 -4.26
N TYR A 43 -9.29 -16.49 -4.95
CA TYR A 43 -10.19 -17.46 -4.32
C TYR A 43 -9.43 -18.60 -3.64
N ILE A 44 -8.44 -19.20 -4.33
CA ILE A 44 -7.61 -20.27 -3.76
C ILE A 44 -6.83 -19.77 -2.53
N CYS A 45 -6.26 -18.57 -2.60
CA CYS A 45 -5.57 -17.95 -1.47
C CYS A 45 -6.50 -17.60 -0.29
N ALA A 46 -7.80 -17.38 -0.55
CA ALA A 46 -8.80 -17.12 0.47
C ALA A 46 -9.37 -18.39 1.11
N LEU A 47 -9.25 -19.58 0.50
CA LEU A 47 -9.77 -20.82 1.08
C LEU A 47 -9.30 -21.12 2.53
N PRO A 48 -8.03 -20.88 2.92
CA PRO A 48 -7.57 -21.10 4.29
C PRO A 48 -8.33 -20.27 5.33
N THR A 49 -8.79 -19.07 4.97
CA THR A 49 -9.53 -18.18 5.88
C THR A 49 -10.98 -18.60 6.10
N CYS A 50 -11.51 -19.53 5.30
CA CYS A 50 -12.84 -20.11 5.47
C CYS A 50 -12.87 -21.33 6.40
N THR A 51 -11.73 -21.78 6.91
CA THR A 51 -11.65 -22.93 7.83
C THR A 51 -12.09 -22.56 9.26
N TYR A 52 -12.30 -23.55 10.14
CA TYR A 52 -12.70 -23.31 11.54
C TYR A 52 -11.74 -22.39 12.32
N GLY A 53 -10.46 -22.36 11.95
CA GLY A 53 -9.44 -21.46 12.52
C GLY A 53 -9.21 -20.17 11.72
N GLY A 54 -10.05 -19.91 10.70
CA GLY A 54 -9.85 -18.84 9.74
C GLY A 54 -9.87 -17.44 10.34
N VAL A 55 -10.62 -17.21 11.42
CA VAL A 55 -10.68 -15.91 12.12
C VAL A 55 -9.29 -15.48 12.61
N TYR A 56 -8.52 -16.40 13.19
CA TYR A 56 -7.15 -16.12 13.64
C TYR A 56 -6.21 -15.79 12.46
N LEU A 57 -6.38 -16.50 11.33
CA LEU A 57 -5.62 -16.21 10.11
C LEU A 57 -5.98 -14.83 9.53
N VAL A 58 -7.26 -14.46 9.54
CA VAL A 58 -7.72 -13.15 9.06
C VAL A 58 -7.16 -12.03 9.93
N ASP A 59 -7.25 -12.16 11.25
CA ASP A 59 -6.72 -11.16 12.18
C ASP A 59 -5.21 -11.01 12.02
N PHE A 60 -4.49 -12.13 11.93
CA PHE A 60 -3.06 -12.14 11.67
C PHE A 60 -2.69 -11.46 10.34
N LEU A 61 -3.36 -11.82 9.25
CA LEU A 61 -3.13 -11.23 7.93
C LEU A 61 -3.51 -9.75 7.87
N ASN A 62 -4.51 -9.30 8.63
CA ASN A 62 -4.92 -7.91 8.66
C ASN A 62 -3.86 -7.01 9.32
N VAL A 63 -3.24 -7.49 10.42
CA VAL A 63 -2.19 -6.76 11.13
C VAL A 63 -0.86 -6.78 10.36
N TYR A 64 -0.39 -7.97 9.95
CA TYR A 64 0.93 -8.14 9.32
C TYR A 64 0.93 -7.93 7.79
N GLY A 65 -0.22 -8.05 7.13
CA GLY A 65 -0.32 -7.86 5.68
C GLY A 65 -0.37 -6.37 5.31
N PRO A 66 -1.57 -5.76 5.18
CA PRO A 66 -1.68 -4.38 4.75
C PRO A 66 -1.36 -3.36 5.85
N GLY A 67 -1.60 -3.67 7.14
CA GLY A 67 -1.55 -2.68 8.22
C GLY A 67 -0.24 -1.90 8.32
N LEU A 68 0.88 -2.58 8.57
CA LEU A 68 2.19 -1.93 8.65
C LEU A 68 2.73 -1.48 7.28
N ALA A 69 2.46 -2.25 6.23
CA ALA A 69 2.95 -1.96 4.88
C ALA A 69 2.35 -0.65 4.33
N ILE A 70 1.03 -0.45 4.45
CA ILE A 70 0.36 0.74 3.93
C ILE A 70 0.79 2.01 4.68
N LEU A 71 0.97 1.92 6.01
CA LEU A 71 1.46 3.05 6.80
C LEU A 71 2.84 3.50 6.34
N PHE A 72 3.73 2.54 6.07
CA PHE A 72 5.06 2.85 5.55
C PHE A 72 5.01 3.44 4.14
N VAL A 73 4.19 2.87 3.24
CA VAL A 73 4.01 3.38 1.87
C VAL A 73 3.55 4.83 1.90
N VAL A 74 2.49 5.13 2.65
CA VAL A 74 1.92 6.47 2.77
C VAL A 74 2.92 7.44 3.41
N PHE A 75 3.71 6.98 4.38
CA PHE A 75 4.79 7.79 4.96
C PHE A 75 5.85 8.18 3.92
N VAL A 76 6.34 7.21 3.15
CA VAL A 76 7.36 7.47 2.10
C VAL A 76 6.78 8.34 0.99
N GLU A 77 5.53 8.10 0.58
CA GLU A 77 4.84 8.90 -0.43
C GLU A 77 4.67 10.35 0.05
N ALA A 78 4.18 10.56 1.27
CA ALA A 78 4.03 11.89 1.85
C ALA A 78 5.38 12.60 2.00
N ALA A 79 6.41 11.91 2.50
CA ALA A 79 7.77 12.43 2.59
C ALA A 79 8.33 12.81 1.21
N GLY A 80 8.11 11.97 0.18
CA GLY A 80 8.50 12.22 -1.19
C GLY A 80 7.82 13.45 -1.78
N VAL A 81 6.50 13.58 -1.62
CA VAL A 81 5.76 14.75 -2.12
C VAL A 81 6.18 16.03 -1.39
N CYS A 82 6.34 15.97 -0.07
CA CYS A 82 6.62 17.17 0.73
C CYS A 82 8.07 17.66 0.60
N TRP A 83 9.05 16.75 0.61
CA TRP A 83 10.48 17.11 0.59
C TRP A 83 11.14 17.00 -0.79
N ILE A 84 10.84 15.96 -1.59
CA ILE A 84 11.49 15.77 -2.90
C ILE A 84 10.77 16.59 -3.97
N TYR A 85 9.45 16.47 -4.08
CA TYR A 85 8.67 17.21 -5.08
C TYR A 85 8.50 18.69 -4.69
N GLY A 86 8.39 18.96 -3.40
CA GLY A 86 8.28 20.29 -2.83
C GLY A 86 6.84 20.81 -2.85
N VAL A 87 6.40 21.34 -1.71
CA VAL A 87 5.03 21.82 -1.51
C VAL A 87 4.66 23.00 -2.42
N ASP A 88 5.64 23.79 -2.87
CA ASP A 88 5.44 24.83 -3.89
C ASP A 88 4.99 24.27 -5.23
N ARG A 89 5.63 23.18 -5.70
CA ARG A 89 5.31 22.55 -6.99
C ARG A 89 3.93 21.88 -6.92
N PHE A 90 3.68 21.15 -5.84
CA PHE A 90 2.38 20.52 -5.60
C PHE A 90 1.23 21.55 -5.53
N SER A 91 1.46 22.69 -4.87
CA SER A 91 0.49 23.78 -4.83
C SER A 91 0.22 24.39 -6.22
N ALA A 92 1.22 24.43 -7.10
CA ALA A 92 1.06 24.94 -8.46
C ALA A 92 0.29 23.96 -9.35
N ASP A 93 0.50 22.66 -9.21
CA ASP A 93 -0.28 21.65 -9.94
C ASP A 93 -1.76 21.67 -9.52
N ILE A 94 -2.04 21.84 -8.22
CA ILE A 94 -3.41 21.99 -7.72
C ILE A 94 -4.07 23.26 -8.27
N GLU A 95 -3.33 24.38 -8.34
CA GLU A 95 -3.83 25.61 -8.95
C GLU A 95 -4.14 25.42 -10.44
N LEU A 96 -3.35 24.62 -11.17
CA LEU A 96 -3.60 24.30 -12.56
C LEU A 96 -4.85 23.43 -12.73
N MET A 97 -5.10 22.48 -11.81
CA MET A 97 -6.27 21.59 -11.85
C MET A 97 -7.58 22.27 -11.42
N LEU A 98 -7.55 23.06 -10.34
CA LEU A 98 -8.75 23.69 -9.76
C LEU A 98 -8.93 25.17 -10.16
N GLY A 99 -7.93 25.80 -10.77
CA GLY A 99 -7.95 27.22 -11.13
C GLY A 99 -7.74 28.19 -9.96
N HIS A 100 -7.48 27.71 -8.74
CA HIS A 100 -7.24 28.53 -7.56
C HIS A 100 -6.07 28.02 -6.70
N LYS A 101 -5.25 28.92 -6.16
CA LYS A 101 -4.14 28.54 -5.26
C LYS A 101 -4.69 28.04 -3.91
N PRO A 102 -4.28 26.85 -3.43
CA PRO A 102 -4.57 26.45 -2.06
C PRO A 102 -3.90 27.42 -1.07
N GLY A 103 -4.62 27.79 -0.01
CA GLY A 103 -4.14 28.75 1.00
C GLY A 103 -2.89 28.27 1.74
N ILE A 104 -2.17 29.20 2.37
CA ILE A 104 -0.93 28.93 3.11
C ILE A 104 -1.14 27.89 4.23
N PHE A 105 -2.32 27.88 4.86
CA PHE A 105 -2.69 26.87 5.86
C PHE A 105 -2.64 25.44 5.32
N TRP A 106 -3.15 25.21 4.10
CA TRP A 106 -3.12 23.90 3.45
C TRP A 106 -1.70 23.47 3.11
N ARG A 107 -0.89 24.43 2.62
CA ARG A 107 0.52 24.19 2.32
C ARG A 107 1.32 23.83 3.56
N LEU A 108 1.11 24.52 4.68
CA LEU A 108 1.76 24.20 5.96
C LEU A 108 1.30 22.84 6.51
N CYS A 109 0.01 22.54 6.37
CA CYS A 109 -0.56 21.26 6.76
C CYS A 109 0.08 20.10 6.01
N TRP A 110 0.24 20.21 4.69
CA TRP A 110 0.91 19.20 3.89
C TRP A 110 2.41 19.13 4.19
N ALA A 111 3.10 20.27 4.28
CA ALA A 111 4.55 20.30 4.49
C ALA A 111 5.01 19.71 5.83
N TYR A 112 4.25 19.93 6.90
CA TYR A 112 4.69 19.61 8.26
C TYR A 112 3.69 18.75 9.03
N ILE A 113 2.39 19.07 9.00
CA ILE A 113 1.42 18.39 9.86
C ILE A 113 1.21 16.95 9.40
N SER A 114 1.02 16.74 8.10
CA SER A 114 0.81 15.40 7.52
C SER A 114 1.98 14.44 7.76
N PRO A 115 3.25 14.77 7.44
CA PRO A 115 4.36 13.86 7.68
C PRO A 115 4.61 13.60 9.17
N VAL A 116 4.44 14.61 10.03
CA VAL A 116 4.58 14.42 11.49
C VAL A 116 3.49 13.51 12.03
N PHE A 117 2.24 13.71 11.61
CA PHE A 117 1.12 12.87 12.03
C PHE A 117 1.29 11.41 11.59
N LEU A 118 1.70 11.19 10.33
CA LEU A 118 2.00 9.86 9.82
C LEU A 118 3.17 9.20 10.55
N LEU A 119 4.21 9.96 10.88
CA LEU A 119 5.35 9.47 11.64
C LEU A 119 4.95 9.05 13.06
N VAL A 120 4.10 9.82 13.73
CA VAL A 120 3.57 9.46 15.06
C VAL A 120 2.77 8.16 14.99
N ILE A 121 1.87 8.02 14.01
CA ILE A 121 1.08 6.79 13.82
C ILE A 121 1.99 5.60 13.51
N PHE A 122 3.01 5.80 12.69
CA PHE A 122 3.95 4.74 12.35
C PHE A 122 4.74 4.25 13.57
N ILE A 123 5.25 5.17 14.40
CA ILE A 123 5.97 4.81 15.63
C ILE A 123 5.04 4.11 16.63
N THR A 124 3.84 4.64 16.86
CA THR A 124 2.89 4.00 17.78
C THR A 124 2.44 2.63 17.27
N SER A 125 2.31 2.46 15.95
CA SER A 125 2.00 1.18 15.32
C SER A 125 3.14 0.16 15.51
N LEU A 126 4.39 0.59 15.36
CA LEU A 126 5.57 -0.24 15.62
C LEU A 126 5.76 -0.62 17.09
N LEU A 127 5.35 0.24 18.03
CA LEU A 127 5.46 -0.05 19.47
C LEU A 127 4.33 -0.96 19.95
N ASN A 128 3.10 -0.78 19.44
CA ASN A 128 1.92 -1.50 19.89
C ASN A 128 1.55 -2.71 19.01
N TYR A 129 2.45 -3.18 18.12
CA TYR A 129 2.16 -4.30 17.22
C TYR A 129 1.69 -5.58 17.93
N LYS A 130 2.16 -5.82 19.16
CA LYS A 130 1.74 -6.98 19.98
C LYS A 130 0.32 -6.88 20.51
N GLU A 131 -0.17 -5.66 20.74
CA GLU A 131 -1.54 -5.40 21.24
C GLU A 131 -2.58 -5.40 20.10
N MET A 132 -2.12 -5.36 18.84
CA MET A 132 -3.00 -5.36 17.67
C MET A 132 -3.58 -6.74 17.35
N LEU A 133 -3.09 -7.82 17.94
CA LEU A 133 -3.62 -9.17 17.75
C LEU A 133 -4.80 -9.38 18.72
N PRO A 134 -6.06 -9.39 18.23
CA PRO A 134 -7.21 -9.57 19.10
C PRO A 134 -7.29 -11.02 19.60
N GLY A 135 -7.46 -11.16 20.92
CA GLY A 135 -7.87 -12.42 21.55
C GLY A 135 -6.88 -12.99 22.59
N PRO A 136 -7.32 -13.96 23.40
CA PRO A 136 -6.49 -14.62 24.41
C PRO A 136 -5.49 -15.64 23.83
N TYR A 137 -5.41 -15.76 22.49
CA TYR A 137 -4.58 -16.74 21.82
C TYR A 137 -3.15 -16.23 21.67
N ILE A 138 -2.21 -16.97 22.25
CA ILE A 138 -0.78 -16.67 22.12
C ILE A 138 -0.30 -17.28 20.80
N TYR A 139 -0.02 -16.41 19.83
CA TYR A 139 0.59 -16.84 18.57
C TYR A 139 1.99 -17.40 18.84
N PRO A 140 2.34 -18.56 18.24
CA PRO A 140 3.67 -19.11 18.39
C PRO A 140 4.71 -18.24 17.67
N ASP A 141 5.95 -18.24 18.16
CA ASP A 141 7.01 -17.33 17.68
C ASP A 141 7.27 -17.47 16.17
N TRP A 142 7.18 -18.68 15.62
CA TRP A 142 7.33 -18.91 14.17
C TRP A 142 6.27 -18.16 13.33
N SER A 143 5.06 -17.98 13.87
CA SER A 143 4.02 -17.23 13.16
C SER A 143 4.38 -15.75 13.09
N ILE A 144 4.96 -15.20 14.17
CA ILE A 144 5.42 -13.81 14.21
C ILE A 144 6.53 -13.58 13.18
N ASP A 145 7.48 -14.51 13.07
CA ASP A 145 8.55 -14.44 12.06
C ASP A 145 7.99 -14.45 10.63
N VAL A 146 7.00 -15.32 10.35
CA VAL A 146 6.31 -15.35 9.06
C VAL A 146 5.55 -14.04 8.79
N GLY A 147 4.96 -13.44 9.82
CA GLY A 147 4.29 -12.13 9.72
C GLY A 147 5.26 -11.03 9.31
N TRP A 148 6.41 -10.95 9.97
CA TRP A 148 7.46 -10.00 9.61
C TRP A 148 8.03 -10.24 8.22
N LEU A 149 8.20 -11.50 7.80
CA LEU A 149 8.61 -11.83 6.45
C LEU A 149 7.57 -11.38 5.41
N LEU A 150 6.28 -11.55 5.70
CA LEU A 150 5.19 -11.08 4.85
C LEU A 150 5.20 -9.55 4.73
N THR A 151 5.30 -8.83 5.85
CA THR A 151 5.39 -7.36 5.87
C THR A 151 6.64 -6.89 5.12
N ALA A 152 7.80 -7.51 5.39
CA ALA A 152 9.07 -7.18 4.75
C ALA A 152 9.04 -7.44 3.24
N SER A 153 8.39 -8.50 2.78
CA SER A 153 8.25 -8.79 1.34
C SER A 153 7.50 -7.68 0.61
N SER A 154 6.41 -7.18 1.19
CA SER A 154 5.61 -6.08 0.63
C SER A 154 6.39 -4.75 0.65
N LEU A 155 7.09 -4.48 1.76
CA LEU A 155 7.92 -3.30 1.91
C LEU A 155 9.12 -3.31 0.96
N ALA A 156 9.74 -4.48 0.72
CA ALA A 156 10.91 -4.64 -0.14
C ALA A 156 10.59 -4.44 -1.62
N CYS A 157 9.34 -4.63 -2.06
CA CYS A 157 8.93 -4.36 -3.43
C CYS A 157 9.19 -2.89 -3.85
N ILE A 158 9.04 -1.94 -2.93
CA ILE A 158 9.22 -0.50 -3.19
C ILE A 158 10.69 -0.15 -3.51
N PRO A 159 11.68 -0.43 -2.62
CA PRO A 159 13.08 -0.19 -2.94
C PRO A 159 13.57 -1.08 -4.07
N ALA A 160 13.06 -2.32 -4.20
CA ALA A 160 13.39 -3.18 -5.35
C ALA A 160 12.98 -2.53 -6.67
N TYR A 161 11.81 -1.90 -6.75
CA TYR A 161 11.36 -1.18 -7.93
C TYR A 161 12.22 0.07 -8.21
N ILE A 162 12.60 0.83 -7.18
CA ILE A 162 13.51 1.98 -7.30
C ILE A 162 14.87 1.53 -7.85
N ILE A 163 15.46 0.47 -7.28
CA ILE A 163 16.73 -0.09 -7.72
C ILE A 163 16.61 -0.61 -9.16
N TYR A 164 15.55 -1.32 -9.49
CA TYR A 164 15.30 -1.83 -10.84
C TYR A 164 15.23 -0.69 -11.86
N LYS A 165 14.46 0.37 -11.56
CA LYS A 165 14.40 1.58 -12.40
C LYS A 165 15.76 2.26 -12.51
N PHE A 166 16.53 2.32 -11.43
CA PHE A 166 17.87 2.89 -11.43
C PHE A 166 18.84 2.07 -12.29
N CYS A 167 18.75 0.74 -12.28
CA CYS A 167 19.60 -0.13 -13.10
C CYS A 167 19.24 -0.15 -14.59
N ILE A 168 17.97 0.04 -14.93
CA ILE A 168 17.49 0.04 -16.34
C ILE A 168 17.60 1.42 -16.99
N THR A 169 17.51 2.50 -16.21
CA THR A 169 17.69 3.85 -16.73
C THR A 169 19.17 4.08 -17.02
N LYS A 170 19.54 4.13 -18.29
CA LYS A 170 20.88 4.56 -18.70
C LYS A 170 20.96 6.09 -18.56
N GLY A 171 21.42 6.55 -17.41
CA GLY A 171 21.70 7.97 -17.12
C GLY A 171 22.83 8.09 -16.09
N SER A 172 23.63 9.16 -16.19
CA SER A 172 24.68 9.47 -15.21
C SER A 172 24.03 9.80 -13.86
N PHE A 173 24.71 9.52 -12.73
CA PHE A 173 24.22 9.70 -11.35
C PHE A 173 23.70 11.11 -10.97
N LEU A 174 23.78 12.08 -11.87
CA LEU A 174 23.47 13.51 -11.69
C LEU A 174 22.39 14.05 -12.64
N GLU A 175 21.82 13.21 -13.52
CA GLU A 175 20.83 13.60 -14.53
C GLU A 175 19.61 12.66 -14.51
#